data_AF-A0A8T5TGJ6-F1
#
_entry.id   AF-A0A8T5TGJ6-F1
#
_cell.length_a   1.000
_cell.length_b   1.000
_cell.length_c   1.000
_cell.angle_alpha   90.00
_cell.angle_beta   90.00
_cell.angle_gamma   90.00
#
_symmetry.space_group_name_H-M   'P 1'
#
loop_
_entity.id
_entity.type
_entity.pdbx_description
1 polymer ?
#
loop_
_entity_poly.entity_id
_entity_poly.type
_entity_poly.pdbx_seq_one_letter_code
_entity_poly.pdbx_strand_id
1 'polypeptide(L)'
;MKRTNLTIRDFFTPDAKLTFLVGAGCSVDAPSCLPAGRTMMDAIIDYTCAESEINKIKKLEQLRFETLIEIVRDSFDNELKIIDFYGQCDKPNIQHFFLAEMMKKGNFIMTTNFDFLIEYALLKSGVPKKKLFL
;
A
#
# COMPACT_ATOMS: atom_id res chain seq x y z
N MET A 1 14.19 -26.06 12.79
CA MET A 1 13.18 -25.98 11.71
C MET A 1 13.60 -26.92 10.58
N LYS A 2 12.82 -27.95 10.23
CA LYS A 2 13.15 -28.83 9.08
C LYS A 2 12.91 -28.06 7.79
N ARG A 3 13.87 -28.07 6.87
CA ARG A 3 13.69 -27.48 5.53
C ARG A 3 12.74 -28.38 4.74
N THR A 4 11.79 -27.76 4.05
CA THR A 4 10.87 -28.43 3.14
C THR A 4 11.33 -28.20 1.70
N ASN A 5 10.94 -29.07 0.77
CA ASN A 5 11.16 -28.87 -0.66
C ASN A 5 9.97 -28.16 -1.34
N LEU A 6 9.03 -27.61 -0.56
CA LEU A 6 7.88 -26.89 -1.08
C LEU A 6 8.31 -25.56 -1.69
N THR A 7 7.67 -25.21 -2.79
CA THR A 7 7.74 -23.92 -3.47
C THR A 7 6.49 -23.12 -3.18
N ILE A 8 6.50 -21.83 -3.51
CA ILE A 8 5.31 -20.97 -3.31
C ILE A 8 4.10 -21.47 -4.12
N ARG A 9 4.35 -22.12 -5.27
CA ARG A 9 3.31 -22.62 -6.18
C ARG A 9 2.48 -23.73 -5.55
N ASP A 10 3.10 -24.51 -4.68
CA ASP A 10 2.46 -25.66 -4.02
C ASP A 10 1.35 -25.21 -3.05
N PHE A 11 1.34 -23.93 -2.66
CA PHE A 11 0.30 -23.35 -1.80
C PHE A 11 -0.91 -22.83 -2.59
N PHE A 12 -0.83 -22.70 -3.92
CA PHE A 12 -1.93 -22.19 -4.76
C PHE A 12 -2.77 -23.33 -5.35
N THR A 13 -3.49 -24.05 -4.49
CA THR A 13 -4.46 -25.07 -4.92
C THR A 13 -5.86 -24.46 -5.10
N PRO A 14 -6.77 -25.10 -5.87
CA PRO A 14 -8.14 -24.60 -6.03
C PRO A 14 -8.90 -24.40 -4.71
N ASP A 15 -8.62 -25.25 -3.71
CA ASP A 15 -9.27 -25.22 -2.39
C ASP A 15 -8.44 -24.48 -1.33
N ALA A 16 -7.32 -23.86 -1.73
CA ALA A 16 -6.47 -23.12 -0.80
C ALA A 16 -7.23 -21.93 -0.20
N LYS A 17 -7.17 -21.82 1.13
CA LYS A 17 -7.68 -20.66 1.88
C LYS A 17 -6.50 -19.82 2.34
N LEU A 18 -6.07 -18.91 1.49
CA LEU A 18 -4.93 -18.05 1.76
C LEU A 18 -5.40 -16.68 2.28
N THR A 19 -4.54 -16.05 3.06
CA THR A 19 -4.65 -14.63 3.43
C THR A 19 -3.38 -13.93 2.99
N PHE A 20 -3.52 -12.90 2.17
CA PHE A 20 -2.40 -12.09 1.69
C PHE A 20 -2.27 -10.86 2.57
N LEU A 21 -1.12 -10.72 3.22
CA LEU A 21 -0.73 -9.48 3.89
C LEU A 21 0.06 -8.62 2.91
N VAL A 22 -0.51 -7.47 2.54
CA VAL A 22 0.00 -6.64 1.44
C VAL A 22 0.33 -5.25 1.97
N GLY A 23 1.59 -4.84 1.82
CA GLY A 23 2.04 -3.48 2.12
C GLY A 23 2.23 -2.62 0.88
N ALA A 24 2.67 -1.37 1.08
CA ALA A 24 2.79 -0.36 0.02
C ALA A 24 3.72 -0.75 -1.13
N GLY A 25 4.59 -1.75 -0.93
CA GLY A 25 5.45 -2.30 -1.97
C GLY A 25 4.69 -2.80 -3.20
N CYS A 26 3.43 -3.24 -3.07
CA CYS A 26 2.64 -3.66 -4.23
C CYS A 26 2.28 -2.50 -5.17
N SER A 27 2.31 -1.26 -4.67
CA SER A 27 1.89 -0.06 -5.39
C SER A 27 3.06 0.68 -6.05
N VAL A 28 4.31 0.25 -5.84
CA VAL A 28 5.53 0.92 -6.33
C VAL A 28 5.75 0.71 -7.83
N ASP A 29 5.49 -0.50 -8.33
CA ASP A 29 5.77 -0.82 -9.73
C ASP A 29 4.79 -0.12 -10.69
N ALA A 30 5.29 0.18 -11.89
CA ALA A 30 4.48 0.76 -12.96
C ALA A 30 3.26 -0.14 -13.31
N PRO A 31 2.11 0.46 -13.68
CA PRO A 31 1.85 1.89 -13.86
C PRO A 31 1.40 2.64 -12.60
N SER A 32 1.39 1.98 -11.43
CA SER A 32 0.92 2.58 -10.18
C SER A 32 1.89 3.63 -9.64
N CYS A 33 3.19 3.32 -9.63
CA CYS A 33 4.28 4.26 -9.31
C CYS A 33 4.08 5.05 -8.00
N LEU A 34 3.39 4.48 -7.01
CA LEU A 34 3.13 5.16 -5.75
C LEU A 34 4.35 5.07 -4.82
N PRO A 35 4.75 6.18 -4.17
CA PRO A 35 5.88 6.18 -3.25
C PRO A 35 5.54 5.38 -1.99
N ALA A 36 6.35 4.38 -1.69
CA ALA A 36 6.22 3.61 -0.45
C ALA A 36 7.05 4.25 0.68
N GLY A 37 6.53 4.14 1.91
CA GLY A 37 7.24 4.40 3.18
C GLY A 37 8.23 5.55 3.11
N ARG A 38 9.53 5.21 3.08
CA ARG A 38 10.63 6.16 3.18
C ARG A 38 10.64 7.25 2.11
N THR A 39 10.29 6.93 0.86
CA THR A 39 10.27 7.91 -0.23
C THR A 39 9.23 8.99 0.03
N MET A 40 8.04 8.60 0.52
CA MET A 40 7.01 9.58 0.89
C MET A 40 7.43 10.37 2.14
N MET A 41 7.99 9.71 3.15
CA MET A 41 8.47 10.40 4.35
C MET A 41 9.53 11.46 4.01
N ASP A 42 10.47 11.12 3.13
CA ASP A 42 11.51 12.06 2.72
C ASP A 42 10.93 13.28 2.02
N ALA A 43 9.94 13.09 1.12
CA ALA A 43 9.25 14.20 0.46
C ALA A 43 8.50 15.10 1.45
N ILE A 44 7.83 14.50 2.44
CA ILE A 44 7.15 15.22 3.51
C ILE A 44 8.15 16.05 4.34
N ILE A 45 9.25 15.43 4.76
CA ILE A 45 10.28 16.11 5.56
C ILE A 45 10.90 17.26 4.76
N ASP A 46 11.21 17.03 3.48
CA ASP A 46 11.78 18.07 2.60
C ASP A 46 10.82 19.26 2.43
N TYR A 47 9.52 19.00 2.38
CA TYR A 47 8.52 20.04 2.18
C TYR A 47 8.15 20.79 3.47
N THR A 48 8.15 20.12 4.63
CA THR A 48 7.58 20.66 5.87
C THR A 48 8.61 21.12 6.91
N CYS A 49 9.87 20.67 6.81
CA CYS A 49 10.89 20.98 7.81
C CYS A 49 11.81 22.12 7.37
N ALA A 50 12.33 22.86 8.35
CA ALA A 50 13.40 23.83 8.11
C ALA A 50 14.65 23.12 7.56
N GLU A 51 15.33 23.76 6.59
CA GLU A 51 16.46 23.17 5.86
C GLU A 51 17.59 22.66 6.78
N SER A 52 17.83 23.36 7.90
CA SER A 52 18.84 22.97 8.90
C SER A 52 18.54 21.65 9.62
N GLU A 53 17.27 21.23 9.64
CA GLU A 53 16.79 20.06 10.37
C GLU A 53 16.52 18.85 9.46
N ILE A 54 16.31 19.04 8.16
CA ILE A 54 15.97 17.97 7.18
C ILE A 54 16.89 16.75 7.35
N ASN A 55 18.20 16.95 7.27
CA ASN A 55 19.18 15.86 7.33
C ASN A 55 19.21 15.16 8.70
N LYS A 56 18.88 15.88 9.79
CA LYS A 56 18.84 15.30 11.13
C LYS A 56 17.60 14.41 11.28
N ILE A 57 16.44 14.89 10.85
CA ILE A 57 15.17 14.16 10.93
C ILE A 57 15.22 12.95 10.01
N LYS A 58 15.74 13.09 8.79
CA LYS A 58 15.92 11.96 7.87
C LYS A 58 16.81 10.85 8.44
N LYS A 59 17.77 11.15 9.31
CA LYS A 59 18.64 10.13 9.93
C LYS A 59 17.98 9.35 11.08
N LEU A 60 16.76 9.71 11.48
CA LEU A 60 16.04 8.98 12.53
C LEU A 60 15.55 7.63 11.99
N GLU A 61 16.28 6.56 12.32
CA GLU A 61 15.94 5.20 11.89
C GLU A 61 14.62 4.68 12.47
N GLN A 62 14.22 5.19 13.64
CA GLN A 62 13.01 4.79 14.36
C GLN A 62 11.78 5.62 13.98
N LEU A 63 11.92 6.62 13.09
CA LEU A 63 10.79 7.42 12.66
C LEU A 63 9.88 6.55 11.78
N ARG A 64 8.62 6.39 12.21
CA ARG A 64 7.59 5.65 11.47
C ARG A 64 6.74 6.59 10.62
N PHE A 65 6.22 6.08 9.52
CA PHE A 65 5.37 6.85 8.59
C PHE A 65 4.16 7.44 9.31
N GLU A 66 3.44 6.61 10.08
CA GLU A 66 2.23 6.99 10.81
C GLU A 66 2.52 8.10 11.83
N THR A 67 3.66 8.02 12.52
CA THR A 67 4.09 9.04 13.49
C THR A 67 4.41 10.36 12.80
N LEU A 68 5.10 10.34 11.66
CA LEU A 68 5.37 11.56 10.90
C LEU A 68 4.07 12.20 10.39
N ILE A 69 3.17 11.38 9.84
CA ILE A 69 1.88 11.81 9.33
C ILE A 69 1.01 12.42 10.44
N GLU A 70 1.02 11.85 11.65
CA GLU A 70 0.32 12.38 12.81
C GLU A 70 0.83 13.78 13.19
N ILE A 71 2.15 13.97 13.23
CA ILE A 71 2.76 15.28 13.49
C ILE A 71 2.36 16.30 12.43
N VAL A 72 2.39 15.90 11.15
CA VAL A 72 1.98 16.76 10.03
C VAL A 72 0.51 17.13 10.12
N ARG A 73 -0.36 16.17 10.47
CA ARG A 73 -1.78 16.42 10.67
C ARG A 73 -2.01 17.48 11.73
N ASP A 74 -1.39 17.32 12.89
CA ASP A 74 -1.61 18.20 14.04
C ASP A 74 -0.99 19.60 13.88
N SER A 75 -0.02 19.74 12.97
CA SER A 75 0.74 20.98 12.77
C SER A 75 0.35 21.75 11.51
N PHE A 76 -0.05 21.07 10.44
CA PHE A 76 -0.19 21.65 9.09
C PHE A 76 -1.43 21.17 8.32
N ASP A 77 -1.84 19.91 8.51
CA ASP A 77 -2.86 19.25 7.69
C ASP A 77 -3.95 18.61 8.56
N ASN A 78 -4.72 19.44 9.26
CA ASN A 78 -5.72 18.98 10.24
C ASN A 78 -6.75 17.99 9.67
N GLU A 79 -6.98 17.99 8.36
CA GLU A 79 -7.90 17.09 7.66
C GLU A 79 -7.23 15.86 7.05
N LEU A 80 -5.91 15.71 7.21
CA LEU A 80 -5.10 14.59 6.71
C LEU A 80 -5.17 14.40 5.18
N LYS A 81 -5.31 15.51 4.44
CA LYS A 81 -5.42 15.53 2.97
C LYS A 81 -4.20 14.97 2.26
N ILE A 82 -3.04 14.95 2.91
CA ILE A 82 -1.83 14.40 2.33
C ILE A 82 -1.97 12.91 1.96
N ILE A 83 -2.83 12.17 2.66
CA ILE A 83 -3.09 10.76 2.38
C ILE A 83 -3.97 10.59 1.13
N ASP A 84 -4.82 11.56 0.81
CA ASP A 84 -5.68 11.54 -0.39
C ASP A 84 -4.86 11.42 -1.68
N PHE A 85 -3.59 11.84 -1.65
CA PHE A 85 -2.64 11.64 -2.74
C PHE A 85 -2.64 10.19 -3.25
N TYR A 86 -2.66 9.20 -2.36
CA TYR A 86 -2.66 7.78 -2.74
C TYR A 86 -3.95 7.38 -3.46
N GLY A 87 -5.08 7.97 -3.09
CA GLY A 87 -6.37 7.76 -3.73
C GLY A 87 -6.51 8.36 -5.13
N GLN A 88 -5.61 9.26 -5.53
CA GLN A 88 -5.64 9.89 -6.86
C GLN A 88 -5.16 8.96 -7.99
N CYS A 89 -4.45 7.88 -7.66
CA CYS A 89 -3.99 6.92 -8.67
C CYS A 89 -5.10 5.92 -9.02
N ASP A 90 -5.43 5.81 -10.31
CA ASP A 90 -6.44 4.89 -10.86
C ASP A 90 -5.84 3.80 -11.77
N LYS A 91 -4.50 3.64 -11.70
CA LYS A 91 -3.70 2.74 -12.55
C LYS A 91 -3.13 1.57 -11.76
N PRO A 92 -3.91 0.49 -11.53
CA PRO A 92 -3.39 -0.72 -10.92
C PRO A 92 -2.34 -1.39 -11.81
N ASN A 93 -1.28 -1.89 -11.18
CA ASN A 93 -0.30 -2.79 -11.80
C ASN A 93 -0.70 -4.27 -11.70
N ILE A 94 0.14 -5.14 -12.26
CA ILE A 94 -0.11 -6.59 -12.32
C ILE A 94 -0.29 -7.25 -10.95
N GLN A 95 0.34 -6.71 -9.89
CA GLN A 95 0.21 -7.25 -8.54
C GLN A 95 -1.21 -7.03 -8.00
N HIS A 96 -1.79 -5.87 -8.25
CA HIS A 96 -3.19 -5.60 -7.89
C HIS A 96 -4.16 -6.51 -8.64
N PHE A 97 -3.91 -6.79 -9.93
CA PHE A 97 -4.71 -7.76 -10.69
C PHE A 97 -4.58 -9.18 -10.14
N PHE A 98 -3.37 -9.60 -9.77
CA PHE A 98 -3.18 -10.88 -9.12
C PHE A 98 -3.97 -10.98 -7.81
N LEU A 99 -3.89 -9.95 -6.97
CA LEU A 99 -4.62 -9.86 -5.71
C LEU A 99 -6.14 -9.87 -5.93
N ALA A 100 -6.64 -9.11 -6.91
CA ALA A 100 -8.05 -9.12 -7.29
C ALA A 100 -8.53 -10.53 -7.70
N GLU A 101 -7.73 -11.27 -8.47
CA GLU A 101 -8.05 -12.66 -8.82
C GLU A 101 -8.01 -13.61 -7.61
N MET A 102 -7.09 -13.41 -6.67
CA MET A 102 -7.08 -14.20 -5.43
C MET A 102 -8.33 -13.93 -4.60
N MET A 103 -8.77 -12.67 -4.49
CA MET A 103 -10.00 -12.30 -3.79
C MET A 103 -11.24 -12.90 -4.46
N LYS A 104 -11.32 -12.90 -5.79
CA LYS A 104 -12.40 -13.56 -6.56
C LYS A 104 -12.48 -15.07 -6.30
N LYS A 105 -11.37 -15.70 -5.95
CA LYS A 105 -11.30 -17.12 -5.56
C LYS A 105 -11.66 -17.38 -4.09
N GLY A 106 -12.08 -16.35 -3.34
CA GLY A 106 -12.49 -16.48 -1.94
C GLY A 106 -11.33 -16.38 -0.94
N ASN A 107 -10.16 -15.90 -1.36
CA ASN A 107 -9.05 -15.61 -0.45
C ASN A 107 -9.23 -14.23 0.19
N PHE A 108 -8.55 -14.02 1.33
CA PHE A 108 -8.57 -12.74 2.03
C PHE A 108 -7.35 -11.89 1.68
N ILE A 109 -7.55 -10.57 1.67
CA ILE A 109 -6.47 -9.59 1.56
C ILE A 109 -6.57 -8.68 2.77
N MET A 110 -5.44 -8.47 3.44
CA MET A 110 -5.25 -7.49 4.50
C MET A 110 -4.17 -6.52 4.05
N THR A 111 -4.48 -5.23 4.09
CA THR A 111 -3.54 -4.19 3.67
C THR A 111 -3.62 -2.97 4.57
N THR A 112 -2.50 -2.26 4.68
CA THR A 112 -2.39 -0.95 5.33
C THR A 112 -2.23 0.17 4.30
N ASN A 113 -2.45 -0.12 3.01
CA ASN A 113 -2.34 0.87 1.94
C ASN A 113 -3.53 1.83 1.98
N PHE A 114 -3.29 3.07 1.54
CA PHE A 114 -4.31 4.13 1.46
C PHE A 114 -4.84 4.35 0.04
N ASP A 115 -4.31 3.62 -0.95
CA ASP A 115 -4.78 3.65 -2.32
C ASP A 115 -5.98 2.71 -2.54
N PHE A 116 -6.69 2.88 -3.66
CA PHE A 116 -7.84 2.05 -4.06
C PHE A 116 -7.50 1.08 -5.21
N LEU A 117 -6.22 0.71 -5.38
CA LEU A 117 -5.78 0.04 -6.61
C LEU A 117 -6.28 -1.41 -6.71
N ILE A 118 -6.50 -2.10 -5.59
CA ILE A 118 -7.08 -3.45 -5.59
C ILE A 118 -8.55 -3.38 -6.02
N GLU A 119 -9.30 -2.39 -5.54
CA GLU A 119 -10.67 -2.10 -5.91
C GLU A 119 -10.78 -1.73 -7.38
N TYR A 120 -9.88 -0.88 -7.89
CA TYR A 120 -9.80 -0.57 -9.31
C TYR A 120 -9.47 -1.80 -10.16
N ALA A 121 -8.58 -2.69 -9.69
CA ALA A 121 -8.31 -3.94 -10.38
C ALA A 121 -9.55 -4.84 -10.42
N LEU A 122 -10.30 -4.97 -9.32
CA LEU A 122 -11.56 -5.71 -9.27
C LEU A 122 -12.60 -5.13 -10.25
N LEU A 123 -12.76 -3.81 -10.29
CA LEU A 123 -13.65 -3.12 -11.26
C LEU A 123 -13.25 -3.45 -12.70
N LYS A 124 -11.96 -3.33 -13.03
CA LYS A 124 -11.42 -3.61 -14.37
C LYS A 124 -11.54 -5.09 -14.73
N SER A 125 -11.54 -5.99 -13.75
CA SER A 125 -11.82 -7.42 -13.90
C SER A 125 -13.31 -7.78 -13.93
N GLY A 126 -14.21 -6.78 -14.02
CA GLY A 126 -15.65 -6.98 -14.20
C GLY A 126 -16.45 -7.19 -12.91
N VAL A 127 -15.85 -6.98 -11.74
CA VAL A 127 -16.59 -7.02 -10.46
C VAL A 127 -17.41 -5.74 -10.34
N PRO A 128 -18.74 -5.81 -10.19
CA PRO A 128 -19.57 -4.62 -10.05
C PRO A 128 -19.19 -3.81 -8.81
N LYS A 129 -19.16 -2.47 -8.92
CA LYS A 129 -18.88 -1.56 -7.78
C LYS A 129 -19.70 -1.87 -6.53
N LYS A 130 -20.96 -2.27 -6.71
CA LYS A 130 -21.86 -2.66 -5.61
C LYS A 130 -21.43 -3.90 -4.80
N LYS A 131 -20.41 -4.63 -5.26
CA LYS A 131 -19.82 -5.80 -4.58
C LYS A 131 -18.46 -5.48 -3.94
N LEU A 132 -17.97 -4.25 -4.09
CA LEU A 132 -16.67 -3.82 -3.55
C LEU A 132 -16.78 -3.21 -2.15
N PHE A 133 -17.95 -3.23 -1.55
CA PHE A 133 -18.14 -2.71 -0.21
C PHE A 133 -17.40 -3.58 0.81
N LEU A 134 -16.33 -3.01 1.38
CA LEU A 134 -16.07 -3.04 2.81
C LEU A 134 -17.18 -2.27 3.54
#